data_AF-A0A534VFV6-F1
#
_entry.id   AF-A0A534VFV6-F1
#
_cell.length_a   1.000
_cell.length_b   1.000
_cell.length_c   1.000
_cell.angle_alpha   90.00
_cell.angle_beta   90.00
_cell.angle_gamma   90.00
#
_symmetry.space_group_name_H-M   'P 1'
#
loop_
_entity.id
_entity.type
_entity.pdbx_description
1 polymer ?
#
loop_
_entity_poly.entity_id
_entity_poly.type
_entity_poly.pdbx_seq_one_letter_code
_entity_poly.pdbx_strand_id
1 'polypeptide(L)' 'MSVKASAHSRIKTIKVICDRCKQIVEGIRGEEFTAGFYDMTKWEEYRRENEQYVCDSCMFADPKYVERYGSCF' A
#
# COMPACT_ATOMS: atom_id res chain seq x y z
N MET A 1 -2.94 -26.17 -31.16
CA MET A 1 -3.52 -25.46 -30.00
C MET A 1 -2.51 -24.41 -29.55
N SER A 2 -2.73 -23.14 -29.88
CA SER A 2 -1.83 -22.05 -29.44
C SER A 2 -2.17 -21.71 -27.99
N VAL A 3 -1.24 -21.97 -27.08
CA VAL A 3 -1.27 -21.43 -25.73
C VAL A 3 -1.17 -19.91 -25.84
N LYS A 4 -2.31 -19.23 -25.67
CA LYS A 4 -2.32 -17.77 -25.52
C LYS A 4 -1.53 -17.47 -24.24
N ALA A 5 -0.47 -16.68 -24.36
CA ALA A 5 0.24 -16.18 -23.19
C ALA A 5 -0.78 -15.53 -22.27
N SER A 6 -1.00 -16.10 -21.08
CA SER A 6 -1.85 -15.49 -20.07
C SER A 6 -1.33 -14.09 -19.83
N ALA A 7 -2.22 -13.10 -19.83
CA ALA A 7 -1.90 -11.73 -19.48
C ALA A 7 -1.20 -11.75 -18.12
N HIS A 8 0.13 -11.64 -18.15
CA HIS A 8 0.95 -11.56 -16.95
C HIS A 8 0.55 -10.27 -16.24
N SER A 9 -0.31 -10.36 -15.23
CA SER A 9 -0.50 -9.28 -14.26
C SER A 9 0.89 -8.89 -13.78
N ARG A 10 1.35 -7.67 -14.10
CA ARG A 10 2.74 -7.24 -13.84
C ARG A 10 2.92 -6.92 -12.36
N ILE A 11 2.85 -7.95 -11.54
CA ILE A 11 3.16 -7.90 -10.11
C ILE A 11 4.66 -7.69 -9.99
N LYS A 12 5.06 -6.63 -9.29
CA LYS A 12 6.47 -6.32 -9.03
C LYS A 12 6.70 -6.13 -7.54
N THR A 13 7.76 -6.73 -7.04
CA THR A 13 8.33 -6.34 -5.75
C THR A 13 9.03 -4.99 -5.91
N ILE A 14 8.71 -4.03 -5.05
CA ILE A 14 9.28 -2.69 -5.07
C ILE A 14 9.67 -2.27 -3.65
N LYS A 15 10.53 -1.25 -3.56
CA LYS A 15 10.86 -0.60 -2.30
C LYS A 15 10.37 0.84 -2.34
N VAL A 16 9.67 1.27 -1.30
CA VAL A 16 9.19 2.65 -1.14
C VAL A 16 9.67 3.22 0.19
N ILE A 17 9.78 4.54 0.28
CA ILE A 17 10.07 5.23 1.53
C ILE A 17 8.73 5.61 2.14
N CYS A 18 8.47 5.21 3.39
CA CYS A 18 7.28 5.64 4.10
C CYS A 18 7.39 7.13 4.46
N ASP A 19 6.37 7.92 4.10
CA ASP A 19 6.38 9.35 4.38
C ASP A 19 6.28 9.72 5.86
N ARG A 20 5.78 8.80 6.70
CA ARG A 20 5.62 9.02 8.15
C ARG A 20 6.89 8.70 8.93
N CYS A 21 7.41 7.47 8.82
CA CYS A 21 8.58 7.03 9.59
C CYS A 21 9.91 7.11 8.84
N LYS A 22 9.88 7.46 7.55
CA LYS A 22 11.05 7.55 6.65
C LYS A 22 11.83 6.25 6.46
N GLN A 23 11.28 5.11 6.90
CA GLN A 23 11.87 3.79 6.65
C GLN A 23 11.60 3.33 5.22
N ILE A 24 12.56 2.60 4.65
CA ILE A 24 12.37 1.89 3.38
C ILE A 24 11.59 0.60 3.68
N VAL A 25 10.47 0.40 3.01
CA VAL A 25 9.66 -0.81 3.11
C VAL A 25 9.60 -1.51 1.77
N GLU A 26 9.75 -2.83 1.80
CA GLU A 26 9.57 -3.69 0.64
C GLU A 26 8.10 -4.11 0.56
N GLY A 27 7.52 -4.03 -0.63
CA GLY A 27 6.15 -4.42 -0.86
C GLY A 27 5.91 -4.83 -2.30
N ILE A 28 4.66 -5.11 -2.60
CA ILE A 28 4.22 -5.59 -3.90
C ILE A 28 3.35 -4.50 -4.54
N ARG A 29 3.60 -4.20 -5.81
CA ARG A 29 2.74 -3.35 -6.63
C ARG A 29 2.19 -4.18 -7.79
N GLY A 30 0.88 -4.41 -7.75
CA GLY A 30 0.09 -4.84 -8.90
C GLY A 30 -0.45 -3.63 -9.66
N GLU A 31 -1.16 -3.89 -10.76
CA GLU A 31 -1.79 -2.81 -11.55
C GLU A 31 -2.89 -2.11 -10.75
N GLU A 32 -3.70 -2.88 -10.01
CA GLU A 32 -4.86 -2.35 -9.27
C GLU A 32 -4.66 -2.34 -7.75
N PHE A 33 -3.63 -3.01 -7.22
CA PHE A 33 -3.42 -3.16 -5.78
C PHE A 33 -1.97 -2.93 -5.35
N THR A 34 -1.79 -2.64 -4.05
CA THR A 34 -0.50 -2.66 -3.36
C THR A 34 -0.59 -3.60 -2.16
N ALA A 35 0.54 -4.14 -1.71
CA ALA A 35 0.63 -4.92 -0.47
C ALA A 35 1.95 -4.62 0.26
N GLY A 36 1.89 -4.55 1.59
CA GLY A 36 3.02 -4.16 2.47
C GLY A 36 3.23 -2.64 2.60
N PHE A 37 2.48 -1.85 1.84
CA PHE A 37 2.38 -0.41 1.98
C PHE A 37 1.08 0.09 1.31
N TYR A 38 0.68 1.30 1.69
CA TYR A 38 -0.51 1.99 1.22
C TYR A 38 -0.09 3.11 0.26
N ASP A 39 -0.69 3.14 -0.93
CA ASP A 39 -0.64 4.29 -1.83
C ASP A 39 -1.72 5.30 -1.43
N MET A 40 -1.30 6.44 -0.87
CA MET A 40 -2.21 7.40 -0.27
C MET A 40 -3.08 8.14 -1.29
N THR A 41 -2.79 8.01 -2.60
CA THR A 41 -3.71 8.47 -3.65
C THR A 41 -4.99 7.63 -3.72
N LYS A 42 -4.96 6.39 -3.25
CA LYS A 42 -6.13 5.49 -3.13
C LYS A 42 -6.77 5.52 -1.74
N TRP A 43 -6.08 6.10 -0.76
CA TRP A 43 -6.49 6.16 0.66
C TRP A 43 -6.61 7.61 1.15
N GLU A 44 -7.22 8.49 0.33
CA GLU A 44 -7.23 9.93 0.55
C GLU A 44 -7.85 10.36 1.89
N GLU A 45 -8.83 9.61 2.41
CA GLU A 45 -9.49 9.90 3.68
C GLU A 45 -8.55 9.80 4.90
N TYR A 46 -7.45 9.04 4.79
CA TYR A 46 -6.41 8.90 5.81
C TYR A 46 -5.11 9.63 5.45
N ARG A 47 -5.05 10.23 4.25
CA ARG A 47 -3.86 10.91 3.73
C ARG A 47 -3.63 12.23 4.48
N ARG A 48 -2.41 12.42 4.98
CA ARG A 48 -1.92 13.73 5.47
C ARG A 48 -1.29 14.51 4.33
N GLU A 49 -1.07 15.80 4.53
CA GLU A 49 -0.50 16.66 3.49
C GLU A 49 0.84 16.11 2.98
N ASN A 50 0.99 16.00 1.66
CA ASN A 50 2.19 15.52 0.97
C ASN A 50 2.57 14.04 1.25
N GLU A 51 1.64 13.19 1.69
CA GLU A 51 1.89 11.73 1.77
C GLU A 51 1.57 11.03 0.44
N GLN A 52 2.51 10.23 -0.06
CA GLN A 52 2.32 9.36 -1.22
C GLN A 52 2.33 7.88 -0.80
N TYR A 53 3.26 7.47 0.06
CA TYR A 53 3.41 6.08 0.49
C TYR A 53 3.51 5.96 2.01
N VAL A 54 2.67 5.10 2.59
CA VAL A 54 2.65 4.84 4.04
C VAL A 54 2.81 3.35 4.29
N CYS A 55 3.72 2.95 5.19
CA CYS A 55 3.86 1.54 5.56
C CYS A 55 2.72 1.08 6.48
N ASP A 56 2.50 -0.23 6.52
CA ASP A 56 1.43 -0.83 7.33
C ASP A 56 1.51 -0.39 8.79
N SER A 57 2.70 -0.43 9.41
CA SER A 57 2.88 -0.01 10.81
C SER A 57 2.41 1.42 11.08
N CYS A 58 2.68 2.36 10.16
CA CYS A 58 2.24 3.74 10.32
C CYS A 58 0.76 3.95 9.95
N MET A 59 0.19 3.09 9.10
CA MET A 59 -1.25 3.11 8.80
C MET A 59 -2.05 2.57 9.99
N PHE A 60 -1.61 1.47 10.59
CA PHE A 60 -2.21 0.87 11.80
C PHE A 60 -1.94 1.66 13.08
N ALA A 61 -1.05 2.64 13.04
CA ALA A 61 -0.91 3.64 14.11
C ALA A 61 -1.84 4.86 13.91
N ASP A 62 -2.52 4.98 12.77
CA ASP A 62 -3.42 6.09 12.51
C ASP A 62 -4.77 5.88 13.23
N PRO A 63 -5.16 6.78 14.15
CA PRO A 63 -6.39 6.59 14.92
C PRO A 63 -7.64 6.48 14.05
N LYS A 64 -7.71 7.23 12.94
CA LYS A 64 -8.87 7.20 12.04
C LYS A 64 -8.99 5.87 11.33
N TYR A 65 -7.85 5.30 10.93
CA TYR A 65 -7.82 4.00 10.28
C TYR A 65 -8.20 2.88 11.26
N VAL A 66 -7.64 2.92 12.48
CA VAL A 66 -7.92 1.95 13.54
C VAL A 66 -9.37 2.00 14.01
N GLU A 67 -9.96 3.19 14.13
CA GLU A 67 -11.37 3.33 14.51
C GLU A 67 -12.31 2.59 13.54
N ARG A 68 -12.00 2.60 12.24
CA ARG A 68 -12.83 1.98 11.20
C ARG A 68 -12.50 0.51 10.93
N TYR A 69 -11.21 0.16 10.91
CA TYR A 69 -10.73 -1.15 10.46
C TYR A 69 -9.99 -1.95 11.53
N GLY A 70 -9.65 -1.32 12.66
CA GLY A 70 -8.90 -1.94 13.76
C GLY A 70 -9.72 -2.81 14.69
N SER A 71 -11.05 -2.87 14.53
CA SER A 71 -11.95 -3.66 15.39
C SER A 71 -11.89 -5.18 15.21
N CYS A 72 -10.90 -5.70 14.47
CA CYS A 72 -10.70 -7.13 14.22
C CYS A 72 -9.41 -7.71 14.83
N PHE A 73 -8.80 -7.05 15.81
CA PHE A 73 -7.67 -7.57 16.60
C PHE A 73 -7.99 -7.61 18.10
#